data_AF-A0A4P7DUL3-F1
#
_entry.id   AF-A0A4P7DUL3-F1
#
_cell.length_a   1.000
_cell.length_b   1.000
_cell.length_c   1.000
_cell.angle_alpha   90.00
_cell.angle_beta   90.00
_cell.angle_gamma   90.00
#
_symmetry.space_group_name_H-M   'P 1'
#
loop_
_entity.id
_entity.type
_entity.pdbx_description
1 polymer ?
#
loop_
_entity_poly.entity_id
_entity_poly.type
_entity_poly.pdbx_seq_one_letter_code
_entity_poly.pdbx_strand_id
1 'polypeptide(L)'
;MNKLYALFFLLSFLLFLFSMLVVPADAIARIPFQGDQYVFPERNIVWVLALTALVFALLYLFTFKFLQSSRWGYMHFICFTFLSINIISYSFLQRYAMDKISELFTGSMAILLWMQLIYPINLLMGLFRRKSNF
;
A
#
# COMPACT_ATOMS: atom_id res chain seq x y z
N MET A 1 -16.51 -9.45 16.00
CA MET A 1 -15.11 -9.45 15.53
C MET A 1 -15.02 -8.53 14.32
N ASN A 2 -14.18 -7.50 14.35
CA ASN A 2 -14.04 -6.64 13.16
C ASN A 2 -13.27 -7.38 12.07
N LYS A 3 -13.83 -7.35 10.87
CA LYS A 3 -13.30 -8.03 9.68
C LYS A 3 -12.15 -7.26 9.01
N LEU A 4 -11.52 -6.29 9.70
CA LEU A 4 -10.53 -5.40 9.11
C LEU A 4 -9.24 -6.12 8.68
N TYR A 5 -8.77 -7.07 9.50
CA TYR A 5 -7.64 -7.93 9.14
C TYR A 5 -7.95 -8.74 7.86
N ALA A 6 -9.20 -9.20 7.70
CA ALA A 6 -9.63 -9.95 6.53
C ALA A 6 -9.67 -9.06 5.27
N LEU A 7 -9.97 -7.77 5.40
CA LEU A 7 -9.89 -6.82 4.28
C LEU A 7 -8.44 -6.62 3.80
N PHE A 8 -7.50 -6.41 4.72
CA PHE A 8 -6.07 -6.33 4.37
C PHE A 8 -5.54 -7.63 3.78
N PHE A 9 -5.96 -8.78 4.31
CA PHE A 9 -5.60 -10.09 3.78
C PHE A 9 -6.15 -10.29 2.36
N LEU A 10 -7.42 -9.96 2.13
CA LEU A 10 -8.05 -10.05 0.82
C LEU A 10 -7.37 -9.10 -0.18
N LEU A 11 -7.02 -7.88 0.24
CA LEU A 11 -6.27 -6.95 -0.61
C LEU A 11 -4.87 -7.49 -0.94
N SER A 12 -4.15 -8.04 0.04
CA SER A 12 -2.86 -8.69 -0.18
C SER A 12 -2.97 -9.82 -1.19
N PHE A 13 -3.98 -10.68 -1.04
CA PHE A 13 -4.24 -11.79 -1.97
C PHE A 13 -4.58 -11.29 -3.39
N LEU A 14 -5.40 -10.25 -3.52
CA LEU A 14 -5.72 -9.64 -4.82
C LEU A 14 -4.48 -9.03 -5.48
N LEU A 15 -3.67 -8.28 -4.73
CA LEU A 15 -2.41 -7.72 -5.25
C LEU A 15 -1.43 -8.82 -5.66
N PHE A 16 -1.37 -9.91 -4.89
CA PHE A 16 -0.55 -11.07 -5.23
C PHE A 16 -1.02 -11.74 -6.53
N LEU A 17 -2.32 -12.00 -6.68
CA LEU A 17 -2.89 -12.52 -7.93
C LEU A 17 -2.65 -11.57 -9.10
N PHE A 18 -2.84 -10.26 -8.89
CA PHE A 18 -2.56 -9.25 -9.90
C PHE A 18 -1.10 -9.29 -10.33
N SER A 19 -0.17 -9.46 -9.40
CA SER A 19 1.26 -9.57 -9.71
C SER A 19 1.63 -10.78 -10.58
N MET A 20 0.80 -11.83 -10.59
CA MET A 20 0.98 -12.99 -11.47
C MET A 20 0.47 -12.73 -12.89
N LEU A 21 -0.49 -11.80 -13.03
CA LEU A 21 -1.05 -11.36 -14.31
C LEU A 21 -0.20 -10.26 -14.96
N VAL A 22 0.56 -9.49 -14.18
CA VAL A 22 1.55 -8.54 -14.69
C VAL A 22 2.68 -9.34 -15.34
N VAL A 23 2.64 -9.38 -16.68
CA VAL A 23 3.58 -10.12 -17.53
C VAL A 23 5.02 -9.77 -17.15
N PRO A 24 5.90 -10.75 -16.87
CA PRO A 24 7.30 -10.48 -16.62
C PRO A 24 7.91 -9.79 -17.85
N ALA A 25 8.80 -8.82 -17.62
CA ALA A 25 9.45 -8.03 -18.66
C ALA A 25 10.23 -8.86 -19.71
N ASP A 26 10.31 -10.16 -19.48
CA ASP A 26 10.99 -11.20 -20.23
C ASP A 26 10.26 -11.57 -21.54
N ALA A 27 8.99 -11.17 -21.69
CA ALA A 27 8.25 -11.30 -22.95
C ALA A 27 8.64 -10.19 -23.94
N ILE A 28 9.76 -10.40 -24.63
CA ILE A 28 10.24 -9.65 -25.80
C ILE A 28 10.80 -8.25 -25.47
N ALA A 29 12.09 -8.25 -25.11
CA ALA A 29 13.07 -7.19 -25.38
C ALA A 29 12.61 -5.73 -25.14
N ARG A 30 12.28 -5.37 -23.90
CA ARG A 30 12.37 -3.97 -23.46
C ARG A 30 13.44 -3.85 -22.38
N ILE A 31 14.57 -3.27 -22.79
CA ILE A 31 15.69 -2.90 -21.94
C ILE A 31 15.12 -2.05 -20.77
N PRO A 32 15.47 -2.32 -19.49
CA PRO A 32 14.89 -1.66 -18.31
C PRO A 32 15.33 -0.19 -18.13
N PHE A 33 15.76 0.44 -19.22
CA PHE A 33 16.29 1.79 -19.27
C PHE A 33 15.36 2.64 -20.16
N GLN A 34 14.77 3.66 -19.56
CA GLN A 34 14.08 4.73 -20.28
C GLN A 34 14.94 5.99 -20.14
N GLY A 35 15.91 6.15 -21.05
CA GLY A 35 17.04 7.08 -20.84
C GLY A 35 18.04 6.52 -19.82
N ASP A 36 18.54 7.36 -18.91
CA ASP A 36 19.52 6.99 -17.87
C ASP A 36 18.88 6.41 -16.59
N GLN A 37 17.55 6.28 -16.54
CA GLN A 37 16.85 5.85 -15.33
C GLN A 37 16.49 4.36 -15.38
N TYR A 38 16.90 3.64 -14.32
CA TYR A 38 16.53 2.24 -14.09
C TYR A 38 15.05 2.16 -13.71
N VAL A 39 14.26 1.51 -14.56
CA VAL A 39 12.83 1.29 -14.32
C VAL A 39 12.68 -0.01 -13.53
N PHE A 40 12.23 0.08 -12.28
CA PHE A 40 11.99 -1.09 -11.45
C PHE A 40 10.93 -2.01 -12.09
N PRO A 41 11.12 -3.35 -12.06
CA PRO A 41 10.11 -4.28 -12.55
C PRO A 41 8.79 -4.10 -11.79
N GLU A 42 7.71 -3.81 -12.50
CA GLU A 42 6.37 -3.57 -11.92
C GLU A 42 5.92 -4.70 -11.01
N ARG A 43 6.25 -5.94 -11.38
CA ARG A 43 6.01 -7.13 -10.58
C ARG A 43 6.57 -6.98 -9.16
N ASN A 44 7.81 -6.52 -9.02
CA ASN A 44 8.44 -6.38 -7.70
C ASN A 44 7.74 -5.33 -6.83
N ILE A 45 7.30 -4.23 -7.44
CA ILE A 45 6.55 -3.17 -6.75
C ILE A 45 5.23 -3.72 -6.22
N VAL A 46 4.48 -4.46 -7.05
CA VAL A 46 3.21 -5.09 -6.62
C VAL A 46 3.45 -6.13 -5.52
N TRP A 47 4.53 -6.90 -5.60
CA TRP A 47 4.91 -7.85 -4.53
C TRP A 47 5.17 -7.16 -3.21
N VAL A 48 5.92 -6.05 -3.21
CA VAL A 48 6.17 -5.25 -2.00
C VAL A 48 4.86 -4.73 -1.42
N LEU A 49 3.94 -4.24 -2.25
CA LEU A 49 2.61 -3.80 -1.79
C LEU A 49 1.79 -4.95 -1.21
N ALA A 50 1.79 -6.12 -1.85
CA ALA A 50 1.10 -7.31 -1.36
C ALA A 50 1.66 -7.77 0.00
N LEU A 51 2.98 -7.83 0.15
CA LEU A 51 3.64 -8.18 1.41
C LEU A 51 3.36 -7.14 2.51
N THR A 52 3.38 -5.85 2.16
CA THR A 52 3.06 -4.77 3.11
C THR A 52 1.60 -4.89 3.59
N ALA A 53 0.66 -5.18 2.69
CA ALA A 53 -0.73 -5.44 3.04
C ALA A 53 -0.87 -6.66 3.97
N LEU A 54 -0.08 -7.72 3.74
CA LEU A 54 -0.05 -8.91 4.59
C LEU A 54 0.48 -8.59 6.00
N VAL A 55 1.54 -7.80 6.09
CA VAL A 55 2.07 -7.31 7.37
C VAL A 55 0.99 -6.53 8.12
N PHE A 56 0.28 -5.63 7.45
CA PHE A 56 -0.85 -4.93 8.08
C PHE A 56 -1.98 -5.87 8.50
N ALA A 57 -2.30 -6.90 7.71
CA ALA A 57 -3.30 -7.89 8.09
C ALA A 57 -2.91 -8.61 9.40
N LEU A 58 -1.65 -9.04 9.53
CA LEU A 58 -1.12 -9.68 10.73
C LEU A 58 -1.10 -8.72 11.92
N LEU A 59 -0.64 -7.49 11.71
CA LEU A 59 -0.67 -6.45 12.72
C LEU A 59 -2.09 -6.22 13.24
N TYR A 60 -3.07 -6.03 12.34
CA TYR A 60 -4.47 -5.90 12.75
C TYR A 60 -5.04 -7.15 13.40
N LEU A 61 -4.57 -8.36 13.08
CA LEU A 61 -4.99 -9.59 13.75
C LEU A 61 -4.58 -9.60 15.23
N PHE A 62 -3.32 -9.24 15.53
CA PHE A 62 -2.78 -9.26 16.90
C PHE A 62 -3.10 -8.01 17.70
N THR A 63 -3.07 -6.83 17.06
CA THR A 63 -3.21 -5.55 17.75
C THR A 63 -4.64 -5.05 17.82
N PHE A 64 -5.63 -5.77 17.27
CA PHE A 64 -7.02 -5.31 17.20
C PHE A 64 -7.56 -4.84 18.55
N LYS A 65 -7.27 -5.62 19.60
CA LYS A 65 -7.73 -5.32 20.95
C LYS A 65 -7.17 -4.01 21.45
N PHE A 66 -6.02 -3.52 20.98
CA PHE A 66 -5.35 -2.34 21.51
C PHE A 66 -5.63 -1.05 20.73
N LEU A 67 -6.39 -1.10 19.64
CA LEU A 67 -6.71 0.07 18.83
C LEU A 67 -7.65 1.03 19.58
N GLN A 68 -7.43 2.34 19.41
CA GLN A 68 -8.31 3.37 19.95
C GLN A 68 -9.69 3.34 19.28
N SER A 69 -9.71 3.28 17.94
CA SER A 69 -10.93 3.34 17.14
C SER A 69 -10.88 2.42 15.92
N SER A 70 -12.01 1.78 15.65
CA SER A 70 -12.18 0.97 14.43
C SER A 70 -12.28 1.81 13.15
N ARG A 71 -12.79 3.05 13.26
CA ARG A 71 -12.98 3.96 12.11
C ARG A 71 -11.64 4.35 11.48
N TRP A 72 -10.63 4.60 12.32
CA TRP A 72 -9.27 4.95 11.89
C TRP A 72 -8.60 3.78 11.15
N GLY A 73 -8.93 2.54 11.54
CA GLY A 73 -8.48 1.35 10.84
C GLY A 73 -9.08 1.24 9.42
N TYR A 74 -10.36 1.56 9.24
CA TYR A 74 -10.97 1.61 7.91
C TYR A 74 -10.41 2.74 7.04
N MET A 75 -10.14 3.92 7.62
CA MET A 75 -9.47 5.00 6.89
C MET A 75 -8.07 4.57 6.42
N HIS A 76 -7.28 3.93 7.29
CA HIS A 76 -5.98 3.38 6.93
C HIS A 76 -6.08 2.38 5.77
N PHE A 77 -7.06 1.47 5.79
CA PHE A 77 -7.30 0.54 4.70
C PHE A 77 -7.62 1.24 3.37
N ILE A 78 -8.49 2.25 3.40
CA ILE A 78 -8.86 3.03 2.21
C ILE A 78 -7.64 3.78 1.65
N CYS A 79 -6.87 4.46 2.50
CA CYS A 79 -5.66 5.18 2.10
C CYS A 79 -4.61 4.23 1.52
N PHE A 80 -4.38 3.06 2.13
CA PHE A 80 -3.45 2.07 1.61
C PHE A 80 -3.91 1.49 0.25
N THR A 81 -5.21 1.30 0.06
CA THR A 81 -5.78 0.87 -1.22
C THR A 81 -5.52 1.92 -2.31
N PHE A 82 -5.78 3.20 -2.01
CA PHE A 82 -5.47 4.30 -2.94
C PHE A 82 -3.98 4.44 -3.20
N LEU A 83 -3.13 4.23 -2.18
CA LEU A 83 -1.67 4.22 -2.36
C LEU A 83 -1.25 3.13 -3.34
N SER A 84 -1.82 1.93 -3.21
CA SER A 84 -1.51 0.80 -4.09
C SER A 84 -1.92 1.10 -5.54
N ILE A 85 -3.12 1.62 -5.75
CA ILE A 85 -3.61 2.02 -7.09
C ILE A 85 -2.74 3.14 -7.66
N ASN A 86 -2.37 4.13 -6.85
CA ASN A 86 -1.56 5.26 -7.27
C ASN A 86 -0.17 4.81 -7.74
N ILE A 87 0.51 3.97 -6.96
CA ILE A 87 1.84 3.42 -7.29
C ILE A 87 1.79 2.61 -8.59
N ILE A 88 0.79 1.72 -8.73
CA ILE A 88 0.62 0.90 -9.93
C ILE A 88 0.33 1.80 -11.16
N SER A 89 -0.54 2.79 -11.01
CA SER A 89 -0.88 3.71 -12.10
C SER A 89 0.31 4.58 -12.51
N TYR A 90 1.11 5.04 -11.53
CA TYR A 90 2.32 5.79 -11.78
C TYR A 90 3.35 4.96 -12.56
N SER A 91 3.55 3.69 -12.19
CA SER A 91 4.47 2.81 -12.93
C SER A 91 4.04 2.61 -14.39
N PHE A 92 2.73 2.54 -14.66
CA PHE A 92 2.22 2.52 -16.04
C PHE A 92 2.45 3.84 -16.77
N LEU A 93 2.17 4.99 -16.14
CA LEU A 93 2.29 6.31 -16.76
C LEU A 93 3.73 6.68 -17.10
N GLN A 94 4.69 6.30 -16.26
CA GLN A 94 6.12 6.56 -16.50
C GLN A 94 6.56 5.96 -17.86
N ARG A 95 6.01 4.80 -18.24
CA ARG A 95 6.29 4.16 -19.54
C ARG A 95 5.80 4.96 -20.75
N TYR A 96 4.78 5.79 -20.58
CA TYR A 96 4.17 6.57 -21.67
C TYR A 96 4.63 8.04 -21.69
N ALA A 97 5.64 8.40 -20.88
CA ALA A 97 6.29 9.73 -20.86
C ALA A 97 5.31 10.92 -20.70
N MET A 98 4.36 10.78 -19.79
CA MET A 98 3.36 11.83 -19.49
C MET A 98 3.82 12.71 -18.32
N ASP A 99 4.82 13.55 -18.56
CA ASP A 99 5.53 14.32 -17.51
C ASP A 99 4.61 15.19 -16.65
N LYS A 100 3.61 15.88 -17.24
CA LYS A 100 2.68 16.72 -16.48
C LYS A 100 1.76 15.94 -15.54
N ILE A 101 1.43 14.69 -15.88
CA ILE A 101 0.57 13.84 -15.05
C ILE A 101 1.40 13.25 -13.90
N SER A 102 2.69 13.01 -14.11
CA SER A 102 3.61 12.44 -13.13
C SER A 102 3.68 13.22 -11.81
N GLU A 103 3.56 14.56 -11.87
CA GLU A 103 3.64 15.43 -10.70
C GLU A 103 2.44 15.25 -9.75
N LEU A 104 1.23 15.07 -10.31
CA LEU A 104 0.01 14.78 -9.55
C LEU A 104 0.11 13.43 -8.80
N PHE A 105 0.65 12.41 -9.48
CA PHE A 105 0.87 11.10 -8.86
C PHE A 105 1.93 11.17 -7.76
N THR A 106 3.00 11.92 -7.97
CA THR A 106 4.07 12.10 -6.96
C THR A 106 3.56 12.83 -5.72
N GLY A 107 2.79 13.92 -5.89
CA GLY A 107 2.21 14.67 -4.77
C GLY A 107 1.20 13.86 -3.96
N SER A 108 0.31 13.12 -4.64
CA SER A 108 -0.66 12.24 -3.97
C SER A 108 0.00 11.04 -3.30
N MET A 109 1.08 10.49 -3.87
CA MET A 109 1.88 9.41 -3.27
C MET A 109 2.50 9.84 -1.94
N ALA A 110 3.06 11.05 -1.85
CA ALA A 110 3.59 11.58 -0.59
C ALA A 110 2.49 11.65 0.49
N ILE A 111 1.33 12.20 0.17
CA ILE A 111 0.20 12.31 1.11
C ILE A 111 -0.27 10.91 1.55
N LEU A 112 -0.43 9.98 0.61
CA LEU A 112 -0.90 8.62 0.89
C LEU A 112 0.12 7.79 1.71
N LEU A 113 1.42 8.07 1.55
CA LEU A 113 2.48 7.52 2.41
C LEU A 113 2.38 8.08 3.83
N TRP A 114 2.16 9.38 3.99
CA TRP A 114 1.93 10.00 5.30
C TRP A 114 0.71 9.41 6.02
N MET A 115 -0.35 9.08 5.27
CA MET A 115 -1.56 8.46 5.83
C MET A 115 -1.32 7.05 6.39
N GLN A 116 -0.18 6.39 6.09
CA GLN A 116 0.16 5.11 6.73
C GLN A 116 0.47 5.27 8.22
N LEU A 117 0.86 6.48 8.66
CA LEU A 117 1.08 6.78 10.08
C LEU A 117 -0.21 6.80 10.92
N ILE A 118 -1.39 6.78 10.28
CA ILE A 118 -2.66 6.64 11.00
C ILE A 118 -2.70 5.35 11.81
N TYR A 119 -2.12 4.25 11.30
CA TYR A 119 -2.07 2.99 12.03
C TYR A 119 -1.30 3.08 13.36
N PRO A 120 0.00 3.46 13.38
CA PRO A 120 0.75 3.54 14.64
C PRO A 120 0.17 4.59 15.59
N ILE A 121 -0.36 5.70 15.09
CA ILE A 121 -1.04 6.70 15.91
C ILE A 121 -2.28 6.10 16.60
N ASN A 122 -3.13 5.40 15.84
CA ASN A 122 -4.35 4.74 16.37
C ASN A 122 -4.00 3.67 17.42
N LEU A 123 -2.89 2.97 17.24
CA LEU A 123 -2.39 1.99 18.19
C LEU A 123 -1.87 2.67 19.47
N LEU A 124 -1.00 3.68 19.35
CA LEU A 124 -0.44 4.40 20.50
C LEU A 124 -1.52 5.08 21.34
N MET A 125 -2.49 5.76 20.71
CA MET A 125 -3.61 6.37 21.43
C MET A 125 -4.44 5.33 22.20
N GLY A 126 -4.64 4.15 21.61
CA GLY A 126 -5.39 3.07 22.25
C GLY A 126 -4.67 2.47 23.45
N LEU A 127 -3.33 2.39 23.39
CA LEU A 127 -2.48 1.99 24.51
C LEU A 127 -2.48 3.04 25.63
N PHE A 128 -2.30 4.33 25.32
CA PHE A 128 -2.28 5.40 26.32
C PHE A 128 -3.61 5.53 27.06
N ARG A 129 -4.74 5.44 26.37
CA ARG A 129 -6.08 5.50 27.00
C ARG A 129 -6.33 4.36 27.99
N ARG A 130 -5.72 3.19 27.76
CA ARG A 130 -5.83 2.06 28.70
C ARG A 130 -4.97 2.25 29.91
N LYS A 131 -3.75 2.78 29.71
CA LYS A 131 -2.83 3.08 30.81
C LYS A 131 -3.39 4.16 31.74
N SER A 132 -4.11 5.15 31.23
CA SER A 132 -4.69 6.23 32.05
C SER A 132 -5.92 5.82 32.87
N ASN A 133 -6.53 4.67 32.56
CA ASN A 133 -7.72 4.15 33.25
C ASN A 133 -7.38 3.07 34.31
N PHE A 134 -6.10 2.87 34.57
CA PHE A 134 -5.55 2.14 35.72
C PHE A 134 -4.92 3.15 36.69
#